data_AF-A0A221R502-F1
#
_entry.id   AF-A0A221R502-F1
#
_cell.length_a   1.000
_cell.length_b   1.000
_cell.length_c   1.000
_cell.angle_alpha   90.00
_cell.angle_beta   90.00
_cell.angle_gamma   90.00
#
_symmetry.space_group_name_H-M   'P 1'
#
loop_
_entity.id
_entity.type
_entity.pdbx_description
1 polymer ?
#
loop_
_entity_poly.entity_id
_entity_poly.type
_entity_poly.pdbx_seq_one_letter_code
_entity_poly.pdbx_strand_id
1 'polypeptide(L)'
;PKAAAPEPPQPTADALNGREATIRTGSRPKGVVTVFNCHFLLGAAWAGKEVRVLHDHRTIAFYDEEGTEILSHPRPPRGTRFVPRSGLKRPAPDQPSTDS
;
A
#
# COMPACT_ATOMS: atom_id res chain seq x y z
N PRO A 1 -11.18 -21.55 38.02
CA PRO A 1 -11.52 -20.48 37.05
C PRO A 1 -10.35 -20.19 36.09
N LYS A 2 -10.50 -20.55 34.81
CA LYS A 2 -9.48 -20.31 33.77
C LYS A 2 -9.70 -18.89 33.23
N ALA A 3 -8.71 -18.02 33.38
CA ALA A 3 -8.77 -16.66 32.85
C ALA A 3 -8.96 -16.68 31.33
N ALA A 4 -9.95 -15.95 30.82
CA ALA A 4 -10.18 -15.79 29.39
C ALA A 4 -8.97 -15.10 28.75
N ALA A 5 -8.53 -15.60 27.58
CA ALA A 5 -7.48 -14.95 26.80
C ALA A 5 -7.89 -13.50 26.49
N PRO A 6 -6.94 -12.54 26.45
CA PRO A 6 -7.26 -11.17 26.07
C PRO A 6 -7.86 -11.21 24.67
N GLU A 7 -9.08 -10.70 24.56
CA GLU A 7 -9.78 -10.54 23.30
C GLU A 7 -8.88 -9.70 22.36
N PRO A 8 -8.68 -10.09 21.09
CA PRO A 8 -7.95 -9.25 20.15
C PRO A 8 -8.61 -7.87 20.15
N PRO A 9 -7.85 -6.76 20.14
CA PRO A 9 -8.40 -5.43 20.30
C PRO A 9 -9.48 -5.22 19.24
N GLN A 10 -10.74 -5.22 19.67
CA GLN A 10 -11.85 -4.90 18.80
C GLN A 10 -11.61 -3.47 18.28
N PRO A 11 -11.64 -3.22 16.97
CA PRO A 11 -11.43 -1.88 16.44
C PRO A 11 -12.49 -0.95 17.05
N THR A 12 -12.06 -0.01 17.89
CA THR A 12 -12.93 0.97 18.55
C THR A 12 -13.69 1.80 17.52
N ALA A 13 -14.91 2.23 17.85
CA ALA A 13 -15.78 3.01 16.95
C ALA A 13 -15.13 4.32 16.43
N ASP A 14 -14.11 4.85 17.11
CA ASP A 14 -13.27 5.97 16.61
C ASP A 14 -12.48 5.61 15.34
N ALA A 15 -12.17 4.33 15.12
CA ALA A 15 -11.56 3.85 13.89
C ALA A 15 -12.52 3.95 12.69
N LEU A 16 -13.85 4.02 12.89
CA LEU A 16 -14.81 4.20 11.80
C LEU A 16 -14.93 5.66 11.35
N ASN A 17 -14.78 6.65 12.25
CA ASN A 17 -15.02 8.06 11.92
C ASN A 17 -13.94 8.70 11.04
N GLY A 18 -12.80 8.04 10.85
CA GLY A 18 -11.71 8.51 9.99
C GLY A 18 -11.41 7.62 8.77
N ARG A 19 -12.23 6.60 8.52
CA ARG A 19 -12.05 5.66 7.41
C ARG A 19 -12.75 6.18 6.17
N GLU A 20 -11.96 6.68 5.24
CA GLU A 20 -12.44 7.09 3.92
C GLU A 20 -12.27 5.91 2.96
N ALA A 21 -13.36 5.59 2.26
CA ALA A 21 -13.39 4.55 1.24
C ALA A 21 -13.38 5.22 -0.15
N THR A 22 -12.45 4.80 -1.02
CA THR A 22 -12.36 5.28 -2.39
C THR A 22 -12.28 4.10 -3.35
N ILE A 23 -13.04 4.14 -4.43
CA ILE A 23 -12.91 3.15 -5.51
C ILE A 23 -11.78 3.59 -6.44
N ARG A 24 -10.86 2.68 -6.74
CA ARG A 24 -9.74 2.91 -7.66
C ARG A 24 -9.64 1.76 -8.64
N THR A 25 -9.30 2.08 -9.88
CA THR A 25 -9.03 1.05 -10.90
C THR A 25 -7.55 0.74 -10.93
N GLY A 26 -7.19 -0.54 -10.92
CA GLY A 26 -5.80 -0.95 -11.12
C GLY A 26 -5.34 -0.59 -12.54
N SER A 27 -4.20 0.09 -12.67
CA SER A 27 -3.63 0.45 -13.97
C SER A 27 -3.21 -0.79 -14.78
N ARG A 28 -3.39 -0.76 -16.10
CA ARG A 28 -2.92 -1.82 -16.99
C ARG A 28 -1.45 -1.58 -17.41
N PRO A 29 -0.63 -2.63 -17.59
CA PRO A 29 -0.93 -4.06 -17.44
C PRO A 29 -0.62 -4.62 -16.03
N LYS A 30 -0.10 -3.81 -15.11
CA LYS A 30 0.51 -4.28 -13.86
C LYS A 30 -0.40 -4.32 -12.63
N GLY A 31 -1.60 -3.74 -12.71
CA GLY A 31 -2.52 -3.60 -11.57
C GLY A 31 -1.96 -2.68 -10.48
N VAL A 32 -1.38 -1.53 -10.86
CA VAL A 32 -0.89 -0.54 -9.89
C VAL A 32 -2.02 0.42 -9.53
N VAL A 33 -2.22 0.66 -8.23
CA VAL A 33 -3.15 1.65 -7.69
C VAL A 33 -2.37 2.76 -6.99
N THR A 34 -2.76 4.01 -7.22
CA THR A 34 -2.11 5.18 -6.62
C THR A 34 -2.96 5.76 -5.50
N VAL A 35 -2.39 5.85 -4.29
CA VAL A 35 -3.03 6.41 -3.09
C VAL A 35 -2.00 7.27 -2.34
N PHE A 36 -2.36 8.49 -1.93
CA PHE A 36 -1.44 9.44 -1.29
C PHE A 36 -0.08 9.61 -2.01
N ASN A 37 -0.09 9.73 -3.34
CA ASN A 37 1.12 9.80 -4.19
C ASN A 37 2.07 8.60 -4.07
N CYS A 38 1.60 7.50 -3.49
CA CYS A 38 2.32 6.23 -3.41
C CYS A 38 1.70 5.23 -4.39
N HIS A 39 2.56 4.48 -5.08
CA HIS A 39 2.17 3.44 -6.03
C HIS A 39 2.16 2.08 -5.33
N PHE A 40 1.01 1.44 -5.28
CA PHE A 40 0.81 0.11 -4.70
C PHE A 40 0.62 -0.90 -5.83
N LEU A 41 1.50 -1.90 -5.90
CA LEU A 41 1.43 -2.96 -6.89
C LEU A 41 0.58 -4.10 -6.33
N LEU A 42 -0.68 -4.21 -6.76
CA LEU A 42 -1.56 -5.33 -6.41
C LEU A 42 -1.30 -6.56 -7.30
N GLY A 43 -0.73 -6.33 -8.48
CA GLY A 43 -0.36 -7.38 -9.44
C GLY A 43 -1.30 -7.43 -10.65
N ALA A 44 -0.85 -8.13 -11.70
CA ALA A 44 -1.54 -8.15 -13.00
C ALA A 44 -2.97 -8.70 -12.95
N ALA A 45 -3.30 -9.52 -11.94
CA ALA A 45 -4.66 -10.04 -11.72
C ALA A 45 -5.70 -8.92 -11.45
N TRP A 46 -5.23 -7.77 -10.97
CA TRP A 46 -6.05 -6.58 -10.65
C TRP A 46 -5.92 -5.48 -11.72
N ALA A 47 -5.27 -5.76 -12.85
CA ALA A 47 -5.14 -4.83 -13.95
C ALA A 47 -6.50 -4.55 -14.61
N GLY A 48 -6.96 -3.30 -14.56
CA GLY A 48 -8.25 -2.88 -15.09
C GLY A 48 -9.46 -3.33 -14.28
N LYS A 49 -9.26 -3.87 -13.07
CA LYS A 49 -10.34 -4.18 -12.12
C LYS A 49 -10.54 -3.04 -11.14
N GLU A 50 -11.75 -2.92 -10.62
CA GLU A 50 -12.04 -2.00 -9.52
C GLU A 50 -11.56 -2.60 -8.21
N VAL A 51 -11.00 -1.74 -7.37
CA VAL A 51 -10.45 -2.08 -6.06
C VAL A 51 -10.96 -1.03 -5.09
N ARG A 52 -11.52 -1.49 -3.97
CA ARG A 52 -11.96 -0.62 -2.89
C ARG A 52 -10.78 -0.32 -1.99
N VAL A 53 -10.40 0.94 -1.89
CA VAL A 53 -9.36 1.40 -0.99
C VAL A 53 -10.01 1.96 0.26
N LEU A 54 -9.72 1.37 1.41
CA LEU A 54 -10.10 1.93 2.70
C LEU A 54 -8.86 2.51 3.36
N HIS A 55 -8.88 3.78 3.74
CA HIS A 55 -7.75 4.37 4.43
C HIS A 55 -8.18 5.23 5.59
N ASP A 56 -7.39 5.18 6.65
CA ASP A 56 -7.54 6.02 7.82
C ASP A 56 -6.26 6.83 8.10
N HIS A 57 -6.16 7.40 9.29
CA HIS A 57 -5.01 8.19 9.69
C HIS A 57 -3.74 7.35 9.90
N ARG A 58 -3.85 6.02 10.03
CA ARG A 58 -2.78 5.06 10.33
C ARG A 58 -2.53 4.03 9.23
N THR A 59 -3.52 3.64 8.45
CA THR A 59 -3.43 2.51 7.50
C THR A 59 -4.14 2.79 6.18
N ILE A 60 -3.77 1.99 5.19
CA ILE A 60 -4.39 1.90 3.87
C ILE A 60 -4.58 0.41 3.60
N ALA A 61 -5.80 -0.01 3.30
CA ALA A 61 -6.15 -1.38 2.94
C ALA A 61 -6.88 -1.40 1.59
N PHE A 62 -6.63 -2.44 0.83
CA PHE A 62 -7.18 -2.68 -0.49
C PHE A 62 -8.07 -3.91 -0.43
N TYR A 63 -9.31 -3.77 -0.89
CA TYR A 63 -10.32 -4.82 -0.91
C TYR A 63 -10.81 -5.03 -2.33
N ASP A 64 -11.22 -6.25 -2.63
CA ASP A 64 -11.91 -6.56 -3.88
C ASP A 64 -13.39 -6.10 -3.85
N GLU A 65 -14.13 -6.42 -4.92
CA GLU A 65 -15.56 -6.10 -5.04
C GLU A 65 -16.42 -6.88 -4.03
N GLU A 66 -15.97 -8.07 -3.61
CA GLU A 66 -16.62 -8.98 -2.66
C GLU A 66 -16.35 -8.59 -1.19
N GLY A 67 -15.37 -7.71 -0.96
CA GLY A 67 -14.95 -7.28 0.38
C GLY A 67 -13.80 -8.10 0.97
N THR A 68 -13.15 -8.95 0.18
CA THR A 68 -11.93 -9.67 0.58
C THR A 68 -10.75 -8.72 0.61
N GLU A 69 -9.99 -8.73 1.71
CA GLU A 69 -8.75 -7.96 1.80
C GLU A 69 -7.68 -8.54 0.87
N ILE A 70 -7.17 -7.71 -0.04
CA ILE A 70 -6.08 -8.05 -0.96
C ILE A 70 -4.73 -7.72 -0.30
N LEU A 71 -4.62 -6.54 0.30
CA LEU A 71 -3.36 -6.00 0.83
C LEU A 71 -3.63 -4.88 1.85
N SER A 72 -2.79 -4.77 2.88
CA SER A 72 -2.80 -3.65 3.81
C SER A 72 -1.40 -3.11 4.09
N HIS A 73 -1.32 -1.79 4.31
CA HIS A 73 -0.09 -1.06 4.57
C HIS A 73 -0.29 0.03 5.63
N PRO A 74 0.75 0.33 6.43
CA PRO A 74 0.75 1.55 7.23
C PRO A 74 0.72 2.77 6.30
N ARG A 75 0.05 3.82 6.76
CA ARG A 75 -0.04 5.08 6.03
C ARG A 75 1.37 5.66 5.87
N PRO A 76 1.79 6.03 4.64
CA PRO A 76 3.05 6.71 4.44
C PRO A 76 3.07 8.03 5.23
N PRO A 77 4.18 8.40 5.88
CA PRO A 77 4.33 9.71 6.48
C PRO A 77 4.08 10.82 5.44
N ARG A 78 3.55 11.97 5.88
CA ARG A 78 3.30 13.11 4.97
C ARG A 78 4.60 13.53 4.29
N GLY A 79 4.53 13.77 2.98
CA GLY A 79 5.69 14.15 2.17
C GLY A 79 6.57 12.97 1.72
N THR A 80 6.21 11.73 2.06
CA THR A 80 6.93 10.56 1.55
C THR A 80 6.36 10.09 0.22
N ARG A 81 7.24 9.55 -0.62
CA ARG A 81 6.87 8.88 -1.87
C ARG A 81 7.57 7.52 -1.90
N PHE A 82 6.81 6.47 -2.21
CA PHE A 82 7.41 5.15 -2.40
C PHE A 82 8.23 5.14 -3.70
N VAL A 83 9.53 4.85 -3.60
CA VAL A 83 10.43 4.79 -4.76
C VAL A 83 10.63 3.33 -5.14
N PRO A 84 10.33 2.92 -6.38
CA PRO A 84 10.58 1.55 -6.82
C PRO A 84 12.08 1.25 -6.79
N ARG A 85 12.45 0.01 -6.47
CA ARG A 85 13.85 -0.44 -6.41
C ARG A 85 14.61 -0.22 -7.73
N SER A 86 13.92 -0.15 -8.88
CA SER A 86 14.52 0.19 -10.18
C SER A 86 15.00 1.63 -10.29
N GLY A 87 14.55 2.53 -9.41
CA GLY A 87 15.02 3.91 -9.31
C GLY A 87 16.27 4.07 -8.44
N LEU A 88 16.64 3.06 -7.65
CA LEU A 88 17.95 2.98 -7.02
C LEU A 88 18.94 2.56 -8.11
N LYS A 89 19.45 3.54 -8.86
CA LYS A 89 20.67 3.36 -9.64
C LYS A 89 21.70 2.75 -8.68
N ARG A 90 22.12 1.51 -8.95
CA ARG A 90 23.31 0.95 -8.32
C ARG A 90 24.41 2.01 -8.52
N PRO A 91 25.17 2.41 -7.48
CA PRO A 91 26.32 3.28 -7.72
C PRO A 91 27.14 2.63 -8.83
N ALA A 92 27.47 3.41 -9.85
CA ALA A 92 28.32 2.92 -10.93
C ALA A 92 29.60 2.35 -10.28
N PRO A 93 30.10 1.18 -10.70
CA PRO A 93 31.41 0.75 -10.23
C PRO A 93 32.42 1.85 -10.56
N ASP A 94 33.24 2.24 -9.58
CA ASP A 94 34.31 3.23 -9.77
C ASP A 94 35.12 2.81 -11.00
N GLN A 95 35.01 3.57 -12.10
CA GLN A 95 35.90 3.36 -13.23
C GLN A 95 37.29 3.84 -12.82
N PRO A 96 38.34 3.01 -12.90
CA PRO A 96 39.69 3.48 -12.69
C PRO A 96 40.02 4.50 -13.77
N SER A 97 40.32 5.72 -13.36
CA SER A 97 40.81 6.78 -14.24
C SER A 97 42.08 6.31 -14.95
N THR A 98 42.00 5.99 -16.24
CA THR A 98 43.18 5.88 -17.08
C THR A 98 43.61 7.28 -17.47
N ASP A 99 44.64 7.77 -16.78
CA ASP A 99 45.50 8.87 -17.19
C ASP A 99 46.50 8.34 -18.24
N SER A 100 46.47 8.87 -19.46
CA SER A 100 47.51 8.72 -20.49
C SER A 100 47.39 9.83 -21.53
#